data_AF-A0A9E2V3K9-F1
#
_entry.id   AF-A0A9E2V3K9-F1
#
_cell.length_a   1.000
_cell.length_b   1.000
_cell.length_c   1.000
_cell.angle_alpha   90.00
_cell.angle_beta   90.00
_cell.angle_gamma   90.00
#
_symmetry.space_group_name_H-M   'P 1'
#
loop_
_entity.id
_entity.type
_entity.pdbx_description
1 polymer ?
#
loop_
_entity_poly.entity_id
_entity_poly.type
_entity_poly.pdbx_seq_one_letter_code
_entity_poly.pdbx_strand_id
1 'polypeptide(L)'
;KVQRTLLAKYHVQDASQFFSGNDFWQLPNDPTVTTTKVAQPPYYLTLRMPTQDSATFSLMSTFIPSGETAREVLTGYVAVDADAGSTAGVKSKDYGKLRLLELPRDSTVPGPGQASANFINDSTISQQLNLLEQASSTVRRGNLLTLPVGGGLLYVQPVYVQASSGTTFPSLQRVLVSFGDQTGFAATLSEALDQVFQGDSGAQTGDTSNVPTVTPSPEATPTPSPTPGPTGTASATPTPSATSTDSVAQAKADLAAALADANKAIQDGQAALAKNDFAAYGEAQTRLDGAIQRATDAQNRLG
;
A
#
# COMPACT_ATOMS: atom_id res chain seq x y z
N LYS A 1 -1.37 -9.84 26.04
CA LYS A 1 -1.78 -8.49 26.49
C LYS A 1 -1.08 -8.08 27.80
N VAL A 2 -1.21 -8.82 28.90
CA VAL A 2 -0.62 -8.44 30.21
C VAL A 2 0.91 -8.30 30.17
N GLN A 3 1.64 -9.31 29.69
CA GLN A 3 3.11 -9.33 29.75
C GLN A 3 3.76 -8.15 29.02
N ARG A 4 3.31 -7.81 27.80
CA ARG A 4 3.84 -6.66 27.06
C ARG A 4 3.55 -5.32 27.74
N THR A 5 2.41 -5.18 28.40
CA THR A 5 2.06 -3.97 29.16
C THR A 5 2.95 -3.81 30.39
N LEU A 6 3.30 -4.92 31.05
CA LEU A 6 4.28 -4.90 32.14
C LEU A 6 5.68 -4.55 31.62
N LEU A 7 6.11 -5.18 30.52
CA LEU A 7 7.43 -4.96 29.93
C LEU A 7 7.67 -3.49 29.54
N ALA A 8 6.61 -2.77 29.15
CA ALA A 8 6.67 -1.34 28.85
C ALA A 8 7.21 -0.48 30.01
N LYS A 9 7.13 -0.95 31.25
CA LYS A 9 7.68 -0.27 32.44
C LYS A 9 8.85 -1.01 33.07
N TYR A 10 8.74 -2.33 33.19
CA TYR A 10 9.68 -3.16 33.93
C TYR A 10 10.93 -3.58 33.14
N HIS A 11 11.08 -3.14 31.89
CA HIS A 11 12.39 -3.20 31.21
C HIS A 11 13.40 -2.24 31.85
N VAL A 12 12.94 -1.16 32.51
CA VAL A 12 13.79 -0.22 33.24
C VAL A 12 14.22 -0.85 34.57
N GLN A 13 15.50 -1.19 34.67
CA GLN A 13 16.06 -1.87 35.84
C GLN A 13 16.70 -0.91 36.86
N ASP A 14 17.07 0.31 36.44
CA ASP A 14 17.62 1.33 37.33
C ASP A 14 16.51 2.02 38.15
N ALA A 15 16.68 2.08 39.47
CA ALA A 15 15.66 2.60 40.38
C ALA A 15 15.39 4.10 40.18
N SER A 16 16.42 4.89 39.87
CA SER A 16 16.29 6.33 39.66
C SER A 16 15.54 6.63 38.36
N GLN A 17 15.88 5.92 37.27
CA GLN A 17 15.15 6.02 36.00
C GLN A 17 13.70 5.56 36.15
N PHE A 18 13.47 4.43 36.83
CA PHE A 18 12.12 3.91 37.07
C PHE A 18 11.25 4.90 37.85
N PHE A 19 11.80 5.54 38.89
CA PHE A 19 11.08 6.55 39.67
C PHE A 19 10.71 7.78 38.83
N SER A 20 11.60 8.21 37.92
CA SER A 20 11.31 9.34 37.03
C SER A 20 10.26 9.02 35.96
N GLY A 21 10.15 7.76 35.55
CA GLY A 21 9.25 7.30 34.49
C GLY A 21 9.64 7.76 33.08
N ASN A 22 10.75 8.50 32.91
CA ASN A 22 11.17 9.08 31.63
C ASN A 22 11.52 8.00 30.58
N ASP A 23 11.94 6.82 31.04
CA ASP A 23 12.32 5.70 30.18
C ASP A 23 11.18 4.71 29.95
N PHE A 24 9.99 4.98 30.45
CA PHE A 24 8.86 4.10 30.18
C PHE A 24 8.50 4.12 28.70
N TRP A 25 8.10 2.96 28.21
CA TRP A 25 7.57 2.78 26.88
C TRP A 25 6.06 2.65 26.93
N GLN A 26 5.46 2.66 25.75
CA GLN A 26 4.07 2.30 25.53
C GLN A 26 3.94 1.46 24.26
N LEU A 27 2.78 0.83 24.13
CA LEU A 27 2.42 0.12 22.91
C LEU A 27 2.02 1.17 21.86
N PRO A 28 2.50 1.06 20.62
CA PRO A 28 2.05 1.94 19.56
C PRO A 28 0.55 1.74 19.31
N ASN A 29 -0.11 2.81 18.89
CA ASN A 29 -1.49 2.71 18.40
C ASN A 29 -1.51 1.90 17.10
N ASP A 30 -2.61 1.19 16.86
CA ASP A 30 -2.83 0.47 15.61
C ASP A 30 -3.01 1.49 14.47
N PRO A 31 -2.11 1.55 13.48
CA PRO A 31 -2.19 2.53 12.41
C PRO A 31 -3.37 2.29 11.44
N THR A 32 -4.03 1.13 11.54
CA THR A 32 -5.21 0.78 10.73
C THR A 32 -6.53 1.28 11.35
N VAL A 33 -6.53 1.65 12.63
CA VAL A 33 -7.71 2.12 13.35
C VAL A 33 -7.64 3.64 13.52
N THR A 34 -8.49 4.36 12.78
CA THR A 34 -8.46 5.83 12.74
C THR A 34 -9.43 6.51 13.70
N THR A 35 -10.42 5.77 14.21
CA THR A 35 -11.52 6.32 15.02
C THR A 35 -11.21 6.41 16.50
N THR A 36 -10.29 5.58 16.99
CA THR A 36 -9.93 5.49 18.42
C THR A 36 -8.47 5.10 18.58
N LYS A 37 -7.83 5.58 19.65
CA LYS A 37 -6.48 5.17 20.02
C LYS A 37 -6.54 3.79 20.69
N VAL A 38 -6.31 2.75 19.90
CA VAL A 38 -6.20 1.37 20.38
C VAL A 38 -4.79 0.86 20.16
N ALA A 39 -4.21 0.19 21.15
CA ALA A 39 -2.89 -0.39 21.01
C ALA A 39 -2.87 -1.48 19.94
N GLN A 40 -1.87 -1.47 19.05
CA GLN A 40 -1.70 -2.49 18.02
C GLN A 40 -1.72 -3.88 18.66
N PRO A 41 -2.50 -4.85 18.16
CA PRO A 41 -2.49 -6.23 18.66
C PRO A 41 -1.10 -6.87 18.50
N PRO A 42 -0.71 -7.81 19.36
CA PRO A 42 0.43 -8.65 19.05
C PRO A 42 0.07 -9.59 17.90
N TYR A 43 1.03 -9.89 17.03
CA TYR A 43 0.81 -10.74 15.87
C TYR A 43 1.88 -11.82 15.75
N TYR A 44 1.50 -12.94 15.15
CA TYR A 44 2.39 -14.06 14.92
C TYR A 44 3.13 -13.91 13.61
N LEU A 45 4.42 -14.24 13.62
CA LEU A 45 5.27 -14.24 12.43
C LEU A 45 6.38 -15.27 12.59
N THR A 46 6.74 -15.93 11.49
CA THR A 46 7.99 -16.71 11.43
C THR A 46 9.12 -15.76 11.07
N LEU A 47 9.99 -15.48 12.04
CA LEU A 47 11.08 -14.52 11.89
C LEU A 47 12.35 -15.02 12.56
N ARG A 48 13.50 -14.45 12.17
CA ARG A 48 14.79 -14.69 12.81
C ARG A 48 15.23 -13.41 13.53
N MET A 49 15.24 -13.41 14.87
CA MET A 49 15.84 -12.30 15.63
C MET A 49 17.36 -12.22 15.39
N PRO A 50 18.00 -11.06 15.61
CA PRO A 50 19.43 -10.88 15.34
C PRO A 50 20.36 -11.93 16.00
N THR A 51 20.00 -12.44 17.17
CA THR A 51 20.79 -13.45 17.92
C THR A 51 20.34 -14.89 17.66
N GLN A 52 19.47 -15.15 16.69
CA GLN A 52 18.99 -16.48 16.36
C GLN A 52 19.63 -16.99 15.07
N ASP A 53 19.94 -18.28 15.04
CA ASP A 53 20.53 -18.93 13.85
C ASP A 53 19.47 -19.26 12.79
N SER A 54 18.25 -19.56 13.22
CA SER A 54 17.12 -19.95 12.37
C SER A 54 15.87 -19.12 12.66
N ALA A 55 14.99 -19.04 11.67
CA ALA A 55 13.66 -18.45 11.88
C ALA A 55 12.81 -19.34 12.80
N THR A 56 11.95 -18.72 13.59
CA THR A 56 11.06 -19.42 14.52
C THR A 56 9.69 -18.76 14.51
N PHE A 57 8.63 -19.57 14.60
CA PHE A 57 7.28 -19.05 14.76
C PHE A 57 7.19 -18.30 16.09
N SER A 58 6.91 -17.00 16.04
CA SER A 58 7.03 -16.11 17.19
C SER A 58 5.81 -15.20 17.32
N LEU A 59 5.38 -14.92 18.54
CA LEU A 59 4.44 -13.84 18.86
C LEU A 59 5.21 -12.56 19.14
N MET A 60 4.90 -11.47 18.44
CA MET A 60 5.66 -10.22 18.57
C MET A 60 4.84 -9.03 19.07
N SER A 61 5.54 -8.02 19.56
CA SER A 61 5.02 -6.68 19.81
C SER A 61 6.14 -5.65 19.70
N THR A 62 5.80 -4.44 19.30
CA THR A 62 6.70 -3.28 19.27
C THR A 62 6.39 -2.32 20.41
N PHE A 63 7.33 -1.42 20.67
CA PHE A 63 7.26 -0.38 21.70
C PHE A 63 7.80 0.94 21.16
N ILE A 64 7.16 2.01 21.59
CA ILE A 64 7.55 3.41 21.36
C ILE A 64 7.73 4.11 22.72
N PRO A 65 8.44 5.24 22.81
CA PRO A 65 8.54 5.98 24.06
C PRO A 65 7.17 6.38 24.58
N SER A 66 7.01 6.38 25.90
CA SER A 66 5.79 6.87 26.53
C SER A 66 5.76 8.40 26.58
N GLY A 67 4.55 8.96 26.68
CA GLY A 67 4.32 10.40 26.70
C GLY A 67 3.48 10.88 25.52
N GLU A 68 2.69 11.93 25.75
CA GLU A 68 1.76 12.44 24.72
C GLU A 68 2.46 13.19 23.59
N THR A 69 3.60 13.83 23.90
CA THR A 69 4.42 14.58 22.95
C THR A 69 5.64 13.80 22.47
N ALA A 70 5.79 12.55 22.92
CA ALA A 70 6.91 11.73 22.55
C ALA A 70 6.86 11.40 21.06
N ARG A 71 8.03 11.42 20.40
CA ARG A 71 8.14 10.96 19.02
C ARG A 71 7.85 9.47 18.98
N GLU A 72 6.96 9.03 18.09
CA GLU A 72 6.63 7.60 17.94
C GLU A 72 7.74 6.85 17.18
N VAL A 73 8.98 6.94 17.64
CA VAL A 73 10.12 6.17 17.11
C VAL A 73 10.10 4.77 17.73
N LEU A 74 10.61 3.78 17.00
CA LEU A 74 10.72 2.42 17.53
C LEU A 74 11.83 2.40 18.58
N THR A 75 11.50 1.95 19.79
CA THR A 75 12.46 1.85 20.91
C THR A 75 12.62 0.42 21.40
N GLY A 76 11.58 -0.42 21.24
CA GLY A 76 11.64 -1.82 21.64
C GLY A 76 10.92 -2.74 20.68
N TYR A 77 11.43 -3.94 20.55
CA TYR A 77 10.86 -5.02 19.76
C TYR A 77 10.97 -6.32 20.56
N VAL A 78 9.84 -6.92 20.93
CA VAL A 78 9.82 -8.20 21.64
C VAL A 78 9.27 -9.29 20.74
N ALA A 79 9.96 -10.43 20.72
CA ALA A 79 9.49 -11.67 20.13
C ALA A 79 9.46 -12.76 21.21
N VAL A 80 8.38 -13.54 21.23
CA VAL A 80 8.23 -14.71 22.10
C VAL A 80 8.16 -15.93 21.21
N ASP A 81 9.04 -16.89 21.49
CA ASP A 81 9.07 -18.16 20.78
C ASP A 81 7.74 -18.92 20.99
N ALA A 82 7.01 -19.15 19.91
CA ALA A 82 5.74 -19.85 19.91
C ALA A 82 5.82 -21.22 19.24
N ASP A 83 7.03 -21.67 18.89
CA ASP A 83 7.26 -23.01 18.35
C ASP A 83 7.36 -24.03 19.48
N ALA A 84 6.32 -24.86 19.62
CA ALA A 84 6.26 -25.89 20.66
C ALA A 84 7.24 -27.05 20.42
N GLY A 85 7.90 -27.13 19.27
CA GLY A 85 8.77 -28.23 18.86
C GLY A 85 8.04 -29.31 18.03
N SER A 86 8.82 -30.19 17.42
CA SER A 86 8.34 -31.19 16.45
C SER A 86 8.06 -32.57 17.06
N THR A 87 8.32 -32.78 18.35
CA THR A 87 8.17 -34.08 19.01
C THR A 87 6.95 -34.07 19.93
N ALA A 88 6.00 -34.97 19.70
CA ALA A 88 4.78 -35.07 20.49
C ALA A 88 5.10 -35.24 21.99
N GLY A 89 4.50 -34.40 22.83
CA GLY A 89 4.72 -34.40 24.28
C GLY A 89 6.02 -33.75 24.74
N VAL A 90 6.88 -33.27 23.84
CA VAL A 90 8.16 -32.63 24.18
C VAL A 90 8.15 -31.18 23.73
N LYS A 91 8.08 -30.27 24.71
CA LYS A 91 8.17 -28.82 24.49
C LYS A 91 9.59 -28.44 24.07
N SER A 92 9.73 -27.65 23.00
CA SER A 92 10.99 -27.03 22.58
C SER A 92 11.63 -26.26 23.73
N LYS A 93 12.96 -26.34 23.84
CA LYS A 93 13.75 -25.64 24.87
C LYS A 93 13.51 -24.12 24.87
N ASP A 94 13.13 -23.56 23.72
CA ASP A 94 12.95 -22.13 23.55
C ASP A 94 11.48 -21.69 23.63
N TYR A 95 10.51 -22.61 23.62
CA TYR A 95 9.08 -22.26 23.65
C TYR A 95 8.71 -21.41 24.88
N GLY A 96 8.17 -20.22 24.61
CA GLY A 96 7.81 -19.21 25.59
C GLY A 96 8.95 -18.28 26.02
N LYS A 97 10.18 -18.44 25.49
CA LYS A 97 11.28 -17.50 25.78
C LYS A 97 11.02 -16.16 25.09
N LEU A 98 11.11 -15.09 25.88
CA LEU A 98 11.04 -13.73 25.39
C LEU A 98 12.44 -13.26 24.97
N ARG A 99 12.52 -12.61 23.82
CA ARG A 99 13.70 -11.94 23.30
C ARG A 99 13.33 -10.48 23.06
N LEU A 100 13.95 -9.58 23.80
CA LEU A 100 13.76 -8.14 23.66
C LEU A 100 14.96 -7.55 22.93
N LEU A 101 14.68 -6.87 21.82
CA LEU A 101 15.61 -6.00 21.13
C LEU A 101 15.27 -4.57 21.52
N GLU A 102 16.17 -3.93 22.24
CA GLU A 102 16.09 -2.51 22.61
C GLU A 102 16.94 -1.70 21.62
N LEU A 103 16.34 -0.66 21.04
CA LEU A 103 17.03 0.24 20.14
C LEU A 103 17.69 1.38 20.93
N PRO A 104 18.81 1.94 20.44
CA PRO A 104 19.44 3.11 21.04
C PRO A 104 18.46 4.28 21.22
N ARG A 105 18.65 5.09 22.27
CA ARG A 105 17.73 6.20 22.60
C ARG A 105 17.72 7.33 21.57
N ASP A 106 18.79 7.45 20.80
CA ASP A 106 18.96 8.37 19.68
C ASP A 106 18.47 7.77 18.34
N SER A 107 17.89 6.57 18.36
CA SER A 107 17.27 5.93 17.20
C SER A 107 16.21 6.82 16.56
N THR A 108 16.31 6.99 15.24
CA THR A 108 15.32 7.65 14.40
C THR A 108 14.45 6.65 13.64
N VAL A 109 14.56 5.35 13.97
CA VAL A 109 13.79 4.30 13.29
C VAL A 109 12.29 4.55 13.51
N PRO A 110 11.48 4.64 12.44
CA PRO A 110 10.05 4.92 12.57
C PRO A 110 9.32 3.85 13.41
N GLY A 111 8.48 4.25 14.36
CA GLY A 111 7.52 3.32 14.95
C GLY A 111 6.40 2.95 13.94
N PRO A 112 5.53 1.98 14.24
CA PRO A 112 4.44 1.58 13.36
C PRO A 112 3.54 2.74 12.89
N GLY A 113 3.22 3.69 13.78
CA GLY A 113 2.43 4.87 13.43
C GLY A 113 3.11 5.75 12.39
N GLN A 114 4.40 6.07 12.60
CA GLN A 114 5.19 6.86 11.65
C GLN A 114 5.41 6.13 10.32
N ALA A 115 5.75 4.85 10.34
CA ALA A 115 5.93 4.07 9.11
C ALA A 115 4.64 4.05 8.26
N SER A 116 3.48 3.86 8.89
CA SER A 116 2.20 3.97 8.18
C SER A 116 1.91 5.38 7.68
N ALA A 117 2.27 6.43 8.43
CA ALA A 117 2.08 7.81 7.99
C ALA A 117 2.99 8.14 6.80
N ASN A 118 4.24 7.68 6.80
CA ASN A 118 5.18 7.84 5.70
C ASN A 118 4.64 7.22 4.41
N PHE A 119 4.08 6.00 4.48
CA PHE A 119 3.40 5.39 3.34
C PHE A 119 2.25 6.24 2.79
N ILE A 120 1.41 6.80 3.65
CA ILE A 120 0.21 7.56 3.23
C ILE A 120 0.58 8.96 2.73
N ASN A 121 1.69 9.53 3.19
CA ASN A 121 2.19 10.83 2.77
C ASN A 121 3.00 10.75 1.46
N ASP A 122 3.40 9.56 1.02
CA ASP A 122 3.99 9.37 -0.30
C ASP A 122 2.94 9.66 -1.38
N SER A 123 3.21 10.66 -2.21
CA SER A 123 2.25 11.15 -3.20
C SER A 123 1.84 10.10 -4.23
N THR A 124 2.74 9.21 -4.62
CA THR A 124 2.47 8.14 -5.59
C THR A 124 1.53 7.11 -4.96
N ILE A 125 1.80 6.72 -3.72
CA ILE A 125 0.97 5.79 -2.96
C ILE A 125 -0.40 6.42 -2.69
N SER A 126 -0.49 7.66 -2.19
CA SER A 126 -1.79 8.29 -1.90
C SER A 126 -2.66 8.39 -3.15
N GLN A 127 -2.09 8.78 -4.30
CA GLN A 127 -2.83 8.88 -5.56
C GLN A 127 -3.40 7.53 -5.99
N GLN A 128 -2.58 6.46 -5.93
CA GLN A 128 -3.05 5.12 -6.27
C GLN A 128 -4.06 4.57 -5.27
N LEU A 129 -3.89 4.82 -3.97
CA LEU A 129 -4.89 4.42 -2.97
C LEU A 129 -6.22 5.13 -3.19
N ASN A 130 -6.21 6.43 -3.52
CA ASN A 130 -7.42 7.16 -3.88
C ASN A 130 -8.07 6.61 -5.17
N LEU A 131 -7.28 6.13 -6.14
CA LEU A 131 -7.79 5.47 -7.33
C LEU A 131 -8.47 4.12 -6.99
N LEU A 132 -7.93 3.38 -6.04
CA LEU A 132 -8.54 2.14 -5.54
C LEU A 132 -9.79 2.41 -4.69
N GLU A 133 -9.89 3.61 -4.10
CA GLU A 133 -11.01 4.09 -3.30
C GLU A 133 -11.99 4.92 -4.14
N GLN A 134 -12.56 4.31 -5.17
CA GLN A 134 -13.55 4.95 -6.05
C GLN A 134 -14.96 4.37 -5.87
N ALA A 135 -15.96 5.28 -5.80
CA ALA A 135 -17.43 5.18 -5.91
C ALA A 135 -18.19 3.92 -5.43
N SER A 136 -17.66 2.72 -5.65
CA SER A 136 -18.24 1.44 -5.23
C SER A 136 -17.20 0.49 -4.61
N SER A 137 -16.00 1.01 -4.30
CA SER A 137 -14.89 0.27 -3.70
C SER A 137 -14.42 0.95 -2.42
N THR A 138 -14.07 0.15 -1.42
CA THR A 138 -13.49 0.61 -0.16
C THR A 138 -12.13 0.00 0.04
N VAL A 139 -11.13 0.85 0.28
CA VAL A 139 -9.76 0.44 0.59
C VAL A 139 -9.67 0.03 2.07
N ARG A 140 -9.07 -1.12 2.32
CA ARG A 140 -8.78 -1.63 3.66
C ARG A 140 -7.30 -1.92 3.78
N ARG A 141 -6.61 -1.10 4.56
CA ARG A 141 -5.23 -1.35 4.96
C ARG A 141 -5.20 -2.50 5.96
N GLY A 142 -4.39 -3.51 5.67
CA GLY A 142 -4.14 -4.63 6.58
C GLY A 142 -3.15 -4.25 7.69
N ASN A 143 -2.89 -5.20 8.59
CA ASN A 143 -1.98 -4.99 9.70
C ASN A 143 -0.58 -4.63 9.19
N LEU A 144 0.01 -3.57 9.75
CA LEU A 144 1.39 -3.20 9.50
C LEU A 144 2.33 -4.13 10.27
N LEU A 145 3.15 -4.87 9.53
CA LEU A 145 4.15 -5.78 10.08
C LEU A 145 5.50 -5.05 10.16
N THR A 146 6.18 -5.16 11.30
CA THR A 146 7.52 -4.64 11.53
C THR A 146 8.47 -5.82 11.71
N LEU A 147 9.49 -5.95 10.87
CA LEU A 147 10.38 -7.10 10.83
C LEU A 147 11.86 -6.66 10.99
N PRO A 148 12.62 -7.23 11.93
CA PRO A 148 14.06 -7.03 11.99
C PRO A 148 14.75 -7.86 10.90
N VAL A 149 15.30 -7.20 9.88
CA VAL A 149 15.98 -7.85 8.74
C VAL A 149 17.28 -7.12 8.41
N GLY A 150 18.35 -7.85 8.08
CA GLY A 150 19.58 -7.24 7.57
C GLY A 150 20.24 -6.16 8.44
N GLY A 151 19.96 -6.13 9.75
CA GLY A 151 20.44 -5.08 10.66
C GLY A 151 19.57 -3.81 10.71
N GLY A 152 18.47 -3.78 9.97
CA GLY A 152 17.45 -2.72 9.99
C GLY A 152 16.05 -3.25 10.23
N LEU A 153 15.05 -2.40 9.98
CA LEU A 153 13.63 -2.72 10.13
C LEU A 153 12.94 -2.60 8.78
N LEU A 154 12.25 -3.68 8.39
CA LEU A 154 11.38 -3.74 7.22
C LEU A 154 9.93 -3.60 7.68
N TYR A 155 9.19 -2.72 7.02
CA TYR A 155 7.75 -2.55 7.25
C TYR A 155 6.99 -3.10 6.07
N VAL A 156 5.97 -3.91 6.33
CA VAL A 156 5.13 -4.52 5.28
C VAL A 156 3.67 -4.28 5.63
N GLN A 157 2.91 -3.68 4.71
CA GLN A 157 1.49 -3.45 4.87
C GLN A 157 0.71 -3.89 3.62
N PRO A 158 -0.12 -4.94 3.71
CA PRO A 158 -1.00 -5.31 2.61
C PRO A 158 -2.17 -4.31 2.50
N VAL A 159 -2.64 -4.06 1.29
CA VAL A 159 -3.82 -3.24 0.99
C VAL A 159 -4.83 -4.07 0.23
N TYR A 160 -6.02 -4.16 0.81
CA TYR A 160 -7.15 -4.88 0.26
C TYR A 160 -8.18 -3.89 -0.28
N VAL A 161 -8.94 -4.32 -1.29
CA VAL A 161 -10.11 -3.61 -1.79
C VAL A 161 -11.30 -4.54 -1.74
N GLN A 162 -12.45 -4.01 -1.32
CA GLN A 162 -13.73 -4.71 -1.32
C GLN A 162 -14.81 -3.79 -1.90
N ALA A 163 -15.91 -4.35 -2.38
CA ALA A 163 -17.08 -3.57 -2.76
C ALA A 163 -17.59 -2.76 -1.55
N SER A 164 -18.10 -1.54 -1.78
CA SER A 164 -18.70 -0.70 -0.73
C SER A 164 -20.10 -1.16 -0.32
N SER A 165 -20.76 -1.98 -1.13
CA SER A 165 -22.07 -2.56 -0.85
C SER A 165 -22.18 -3.98 -1.45
N GLY A 166 -23.18 -4.75 -1.00
CA GLY A 166 -23.39 -6.12 -1.46
C GLY A 166 -22.40 -7.12 -0.86
N THR A 167 -21.84 -8.00 -1.69
CA THR A 167 -20.89 -9.03 -1.23
C THR A 167 -19.50 -8.41 -1.03
N THR A 168 -19.10 -8.25 0.23
CA THR A 168 -17.88 -7.56 0.63
C THR A 168 -16.76 -8.56 0.94
N PHE A 169 -16.16 -9.12 -0.10
CA PHE A 169 -14.97 -9.96 0.05
C PHE A 169 -13.70 -9.12 -0.22
N PRO A 170 -12.81 -8.91 0.78
CA PRO A 170 -11.56 -8.19 0.56
C PRO A 170 -10.61 -8.99 -0.33
N SER A 171 -10.16 -8.37 -1.43
CA SER A 171 -9.11 -8.90 -2.29
C SER A 171 -7.84 -8.08 -2.14
N LEU A 172 -6.68 -8.74 -2.07
CA LEU A 172 -5.38 -8.07 -2.03
C LEU A 172 -5.16 -7.36 -3.37
N GLN A 173 -4.85 -6.06 -3.33
CA GLN A 173 -4.55 -5.27 -4.53
C GLN A 173 -3.10 -4.81 -4.58
N ARG A 174 -2.54 -4.50 -3.40
CA ARG A 174 -1.20 -3.94 -3.27
C ARG A 174 -0.52 -4.39 -1.99
N VAL A 175 0.81 -4.35 -1.98
CA VAL A 175 1.67 -4.51 -0.81
C VAL A 175 2.60 -3.31 -0.75
N LEU A 176 2.59 -2.61 0.39
CA LEU A 176 3.50 -1.53 0.70
C LEU A 176 4.66 -2.11 1.51
N VAL A 177 5.88 -1.78 1.11
CA VAL A 177 7.10 -2.23 1.77
C VAL A 177 8.02 -1.04 1.96
N SER A 178 8.66 -0.92 3.12
CA SER A 178 9.74 0.06 3.30
C SER A 178 10.90 -0.50 4.11
N PHE A 179 12.11 -0.11 3.72
CA PHE A 179 13.36 -0.43 4.42
C PHE A 179 14.30 0.77 4.31
N GLY A 180 14.65 1.37 5.44
CA GLY A 180 15.36 2.65 5.47
C GLY A 180 14.55 3.73 4.74
N ASP A 181 15.18 4.40 3.77
CA ASP A 181 14.56 5.46 2.97
C ASP A 181 13.88 4.94 1.68
N GLN A 182 13.97 3.65 1.41
CA GLN A 182 13.40 3.04 0.21
C GLN A 182 12.00 2.53 0.47
N THR A 183 11.10 2.79 -0.46
CA THR A 183 9.70 2.37 -0.41
C THR A 183 9.32 1.67 -1.70
N GLY A 184 8.68 0.51 -1.56
CA GLY A 184 8.12 -0.27 -2.64
C GLY A 184 6.62 -0.36 -2.51
N PHE A 185 5.93 -0.29 -3.65
CA PHE A 185 4.50 -0.37 -3.75
C PHE A 185 4.12 -1.11 -5.04
N ALA A 186 3.73 -2.36 -4.88
CA ALA A 186 3.46 -3.25 -5.99
C ALA A 186 2.27 -4.17 -5.70
N ALA A 187 1.88 -4.97 -6.69
CA ALA A 187 0.75 -5.90 -6.52
C ALA A 187 1.13 -7.11 -5.66
N THR A 188 2.40 -7.48 -5.68
CA THR A 188 2.97 -8.58 -4.89
C THR A 188 4.02 -8.08 -3.91
N LEU A 189 4.25 -8.85 -2.84
CA LEU A 189 5.35 -8.65 -1.91
C LEU A 189 6.70 -8.81 -2.62
N SER A 190 6.83 -9.76 -3.55
CA SER A 190 8.06 -9.94 -4.34
C SER A 190 8.44 -8.65 -5.06
N GLU A 191 7.53 -8.09 -5.87
CA GLU A 191 7.78 -6.89 -6.64
C GLU A 191 8.03 -5.66 -5.74
N ALA A 192 7.32 -5.57 -4.61
CA ALA A 192 7.51 -4.46 -3.67
C ALA A 192 8.88 -4.55 -2.98
N LEU A 193 9.35 -5.76 -2.66
CA LEU A 193 10.71 -5.97 -2.13
C LEU A 193 11.75 -5.63 -3.20
N ASP A 194 11.54 -6.03 -4.45
CA ASP A 194 12.48 -5.74 -5.53
C ASP A 194 12.62 -4.23 -5.78
N GLN A 195 11.52 -3.48 -5.66
CA GLN A 195 11.55 -2.02 -5.69
C GLN A 195 12.37 -1.43 -4.53
N VAL A 196 12.18 -1.94 -3.30
CA VAL A 196 12.91 -1.48 -2.11
C VAL A 196 14.41 -1.75 -2.21
N PHE A 197 14.79 -2.92 -2.74
CA PHE A 197 16.19 -3.33 -2.87
C PHE A 197 16.81 -2.97 -4.23
N GLN A 198 16.08 -2.23 -5.07
CA GLN A 198 16.53 -1.72 -6.37
C GLN A 198 17.04 -2.82 -7.32
N GLY A 199 16.38 -3.97 -7.31
CA GLY A 199 16.80 -5.17 -8.06
C GLY A 199 16.18 -6.43 -7.47
N ASP A 200 16.72 -7.59 -7.80
CA ASP A 200 16.29 -8.85 -7.17
C ASP A 200 16.60 -8.80 -5.67
N SER A 201 15.54 -8.79 -4.86
CA SER A 201 15.61 -8.79 -3.41
C SER A 201 16.18 -10.10 -2.82
N GLY A 202 16.27 -11.17 -3.64
CA GLY A 202 16.65 -12.52 -3.21
C GLY A 202 15.61 -13.17 -2.29
N ALA A 203 14.44 -12.55 -2.11
CA ALA A 203 13.38 -13.04 -1.25
C ALA A 203 12.49 -14.04 -1.98
N GLN A 204 12.19 -15.18 -1.34
CA GLN A 204 11.20 -16.13 -1.81
C GLN A 204 9.87 -15.89 -1.09
N THR A 205 8.97 -15.14 -1.73
CA THR A 205 7.72 -14.65 -1.11
C THR A 205 6.49 -15.50 -1.45
N GLY A 206 6.62 -16.46 -2.36
CA GLY A 206 5.56 -17.43 -2.73
C GLY A 206 4.36 -16.82 -3.48
N ASP A 207 4.40 -15.53 -3.79
CA ASP A 207 3.32 -14.77 -4.43
C ASP A 207 3.68 -14.27 -5.83
N THR A 208 4.80 -14.71 -6.40
CA THR A 208 5.26 -14.38 -7.76
C THR A 208 4.25 -14.77 -8.85
N SER A 209 3.37 -15.72 -8.57
CA SER A 209 2.27 -16.13 -9.48
C SER A 209 0.98 -15.34 -9.28
N ASN A 210 0.89 -14.51 -8.24
CA ASN A 210 -0.32 -13.77 -7.84
C ASN A 210 -0.35 -12.32 -8.37
N VAL A 211 0.41 -12.01 -9.41
CA VAL A 211 0.27 -10.73 -10.11
C VAL A 211 -1.15 -10.67 -10.68
N PRO A 212 -2.00 -9.70 -10.27
CA PRO A 212 -3.34 -9.59 -10.82
C PRO A 212 -3.22 -9.31 -12.31
N THR A 213 -3.53 -10.31 -13.13
CA THR A 213 -3.73 -10.14 -14.55
C THR A 213 -4.90 -9.19 -14.71
N VAL A 214 -4.64 -7.94 -15.09
CA VAL A 214 -5.62 -7.14 -15.81
C VAL A 214 -5.87 -7.87 -17.12
N THR A 215 -6.80 -8.82 -17.10
CA THR A 215 -7.36 -9.41 -18.32
C THR A 215 -8.04 -8.25 -19.05
N PRO A 216 -7.54 -7.81 -20.23
CA PRO A 216 -8.30 -6.87 -21.02
C PRO A 216 -9.66 -7.51 -21.31
N SER A 217 -10.74 -6.81 -20.96
CA SER A 217 -12.08 -7.19 -21.36
C SER A 217 -12.06 -7.43 -22.87
N PRO A 218 -12.61 -8.56 -23.38
CA PRO A 218 -12.54 -8.89 -24.79
C PRO A 218 -13.14 -7.75 -25.62
N GLU A 219 -12.33 -7.31 -26.58
CA GLU A 219 -12.59 -6.35 -27.63
C GLU A 219 -13.99 -6.53 -28.19
N ALA A 220 -14.83 -5.51 -28.04
CA ALA A 220 -16.11 -5.46 -28.72
C ALA A 220 -15.85 -5.37 -30.23
N THR A 221 -16.24 -6.42 -30.95
CA THR A 221 -16.23 -6.49 -32.42
C THR A 221 -16.86 -5.21 -33.02
N PRO A 222 -16.18 -4.51 -33.95
CA PRO A 222 -16.75 -3.33 -34.57
C PRO A 222 -17.87 -3.73 -35.55
N THR A 223 -19.08 -3.27 -35.27
CA THR A 223 -20.20 -3.31 -36.22
C THR A 223 -19.95 -2.30 -37.36
N PRO A 224 -20.18 -2.66 -38.64
CA PRO A 224 -19.89 -1.76 -39.75
C PRO A 224 -20.84 -0.56 -39.81
N SER A 225 -20.27 0.60 -40.12
CA SER A 225 -20.95 1.87 -40.38
C SER A 225 -21.65 1.84 -41.76
N PRO A 226 -22.88 2.39 -41.91
CA PRO A 226 -23.52 2.51 -43.22
C PRO A 226 -23.11 3.80 -43.97
N THR A 227 -22.85 3.63 -45.27
CA THR A 227 -22.59 4.63 -46.31
C THR A 227 -23.76 5.63 -46.52
N PRO A 228 -23.52 6.90 -46.90
CA PRO A 228 -24.55 7.92 -47.04
C PRO A 228 -25.12 8.08 -48.47
N GLY A 229 -26.40 8.47 -48.55
CA GLY A 229 -27.03 9.15 -49.69
C GLY A 229 -28.57 8.96 -49.76
N PRO A 230 -29.33 9.77 -50.52
CA PRO A 230 -29.28 11.24 -50.69
C PRO A 230 -30.63 11.94 -50.38
N THR A 231 -30.56 13.27 -50.25
CA THR A 231 -31.55 14.35 -50.46
C THR A 231 -33.06 14.05 -50.52
N GLY A 232 -33.82 14.68 -49.63
CA GLY A 232 -35.28 14.85 -49.72
C GLY A 232 -35.76 16.09 -48.96
N THR A 233 -36.23 17.08 -49.72
CA THR A 233 -36.73 18.41 -49.32
C THR A 233 -38.14 18.34 -48.71
N ALA A 234 -38.42 19.04 -47.60
CA ALA A 234 -39.57 19.97 -47.42
C ALA A 234 -39.93 20.29 -45.94
N SER A 235 -39.81 21.58 -45.60
CA SER A 235 -40.78 22.49 -44.94
C SER A 235 -41.33 22.28 -43.50
N ALA A 236 -41.03 23.28 -42.65
CA ALA A 236 -41.92 24.08 -41.76
C ALA A 236 -41.62 24.12 -40.23
N THR A 237 -40.99 25.23 -39.82
CA THR A 237 -41.06 26.14 -38.61
C THR A 237 -42.07 25.87 -37.46
N PRO A 238 -41.93 26.36 -36.17
CA PRO A 238 -40.80 26.91 -35.36
C PRO A 238 -40.54 26.26 -33.94
N THR A 239 -39.32 26.47 -33.37
CA THR A 239 -38.85 26.78 -31.97
C THR A 239 -39.59 26.25 -30.70
N PRO A 240 -38.95 25.86 -29.53
CA PRO A 240 -37.63 26.26 -28.97
C PRO A 240 -36.68 25.16 -28.42
N SER A 241 -35.40 25.52 -28.33
CA SER A 241 -34.35 25.15 -27.35
C SER A 241 -34.30 23.73 -26.75
N ALA A 242 -33.30 22.95 -27.17
CA ALA A 242 -32.72 21.86 -26.40
C ALA A 242 -31.21 21.75 -26.72
N THR A 243 -30.34 22.35 -25.91
CA THR A 243 -28.88 22.41 -26.19
C THR A 243 -28.02 21.86 -25.03
N SER A 244 -28.58 21.21 -24.02
CA SER A 244 -27.81 20.80 -22.83
C SER A 244 -27.50 19.31 -22.71
N THR A 245 -28.16 18.42 -23.46
CA THR A 245 -27.99 16.96 -23.28
C THR A 245 -26.94 16.36 -24.19
N ASP A 246 -26.83 16.85 -25.44
CA ASP A 246 -25.82 16.36 -26.41
C ASP A 246 -24.39 16.78 -26.02
N SER A 247 -24.23 17.94 -25.39
CA SER A 247 -22.91 18.46 -24.98
C SER A 247 -22.28 17.66 -23.83
N VAL A 248 -23.09 17.15 -22.91
CA VAL A 248 -22.63 16.33 -21.77
C VAL A 248 -22.30 14.91 -22.21
N ALA A 249 -23.12 14.31 -23.09
CA ALA A 249 -22.84 13.00 -23.65
C ALA A 249 -21.52 13.01 -24.45
N GLN A 250 -21.30 14.07 -25.23
CA GLN A 250 -20.08 14.24 -25.99
C GLN A 250 -18.87 14.52 -25.10
N ALA A 251 -19.01 15.33 -24.04
CA ALA A 251 -17.92 15.56 -23.09
C ALA A 251 -17.51 14.28 -22.33
N LYS A 252 -18.45 13.36 -22.03
CA LYS A 252 -18.11 12.03 -21.47
C LYS A 252 -17.35 11.15 -22.47
N ALA A 253 -17.75 11.17 -23.74
CA ALA A 253 -17.06 10.43 -24.79
C ALA A 253 -15.63 10.97 -25.01
N ASP A 254 -15.48 12.29 -25.03
CA ASP A 254 -14.18 12.97 -25.17
C ASP A 254 -13.25 12.64 -23.98
N LEU A 255 -13.79 12.62 -22.76
CA LEU A 255 -13.06 12.23 -21.55
C LEU A 255 -12.60 10.76 -21.63
N ALA A 256 -13.49 9.85 -22.03
CA ALA A 256 -13.14 8.43 -22.16
C ALA A 256 -12.06 8.20 -23.23
N ALA A 257 -12.14 8.90 -24.37
CA ALA A 257 -11.13 8.84 -25.43
C ALA A 257 -9.78 9.39 -24.95
N ALA A 258 -9.78 10.52 -24.25
CA ALA A 258 -8.57 11.12 -23.69
C ALA A 258 -7.89 10.21 -22.66
N LEU A 259 -8.67 9.53 -21.81
CA LEU A 259 -8.13 8.56 -20.84
C LEU A 259 -7.56 7.31 -21.52
N ALA A 260 -8.19 6.83 -22.60
CA ALA A 260 -7.66 5.71 -23.37
C ALA A 260 -6.34 6.08 -24.06
N ASP A 261 -6.24 7.27 -24.64
CA ASP A 261 -5.02 7.79 -25.25
C ASP A 261 -3.89 7.97 -24.22
N ALA A 262 -4.21 8.47 -23.02
CA ALA A 262 -3.25 8.61 -21.93
C ALA A 262 -2.68 7.25 -21.49
N ASN A 263 -3.55 6.25 -21.30
CA ASN A 263 -3.12 4.89 -20.95
C ASN A 263 -2.23 4.27 -22.04
N LYS A 264 -2.58 4.47 -23.31
CA LYS A 264 -1.76 4.00 -24.43
C LYS A 264 -0.40 4.69 -24.48
N ALA A 265 -0.36 6.00 -24.26
CA ALA A 265 0.88 6.76 -24.21
C ALA A 265 1.81 6.29 -23.07
N ILE A 266 1.25 5.94 -21.90
CA ILE A 266 2.02 5.36 -20.78
C ILE A 266 2.62 4.01 -21.17
N GLN A 267 1.84 3.12 -21.78
CA GLN A 267 2.31 1.79 -22.21
C GLN A 267 3.40 1.91 -23.29
N ASP A 268 3.20 2.78 -24.28
CA ASP A 268 4.17 3.03 -25.34
C ASP A 268 5.48 3.59 -24.76
N GLY A 269 5.39 4.49 -23.77
CA GLY A 269 6.55 5.04 -23.07
C GLY A 269 7.32 3.98 -22.29
N GLN A 270 6.62 3.09 -21.56
CA GLN A 270 7.25 1.97 -20.85
C GLN A 270 7.93 0.98 -21.81
N ALA A 271 7.30 0.68 -22.95
CA ALA A 271 7.88 -0.18 -23.98
C ALA A 271 9.12 0.46 -24.64
N ALA A 272 9.14 1.78 -24.80
CA ALA A 272 10.28 2.54 -25.29
C ALA A 272 11.45 2.54 -24.29
N LEU A 273 11.17 2.75 -23.00
CA LEU A 273 12.16 2.65 -21.92
C LEU A 273 12.80 1.27 -21.83
N ALA A 274 12.00 0.19 -21.95
CA ALA A 274 12.51 -1.18 -21.96
C ALA A 274 13.48 -1.47 -23.12
N LYS A 275 13.39 -0.69 -24.21
CA LYS A 275 14.25 -0.78 -25.39
C LYS A 275 15.38 0.26 -25.40
N ASN A 276 15.51 1.07 -24.35
CA ASN A 276 16.40 2.25 -24.30
C ASN A 276 16.18 3.25 -25.45
N ASP A 277 14.95 3.34 -25.97
CA ASP A 277 14.57 4.27 -27.03
C ASP A 277 13.99 5.56 -26.44
N PHE A 278 14.89 6.49 -26.13
CA PHE A 278 14.52 7.78 -25.51
C PHE A 278 13.74 8.72 -26.45
N ALA A 279 13.87 8.55 -27.76
CA ALA A 279 13.13 9.36 -28.73
C ALA A 279 11.65 8.94 -28.73
N ALA A 280 11.38 7.63 -28.83
CA ALA A 280 10.02 7.10 -28.73
C ALA A 280 9.39 7.36 -27.36
N TYR A 281 10.20 7.37 -26.28
CA TYR A 281 9.74 7.78 -24.96
C TYR A 281 9.31 9.25 -24.91
N GLY A 282 10.08 10.17 -25.50
CA GLY A 282 9.71 11.59 -25.57
C GLY A 282 8.42 11.86 -26.37
N GLU A 283 8.23 11.12 -27.47
CA GLU A 283 6.98 11.16 -28.24
C GLU A 283 5.78 10.61 -27.46
N ALA A 284 5.98 9.53 -26.70
CA ALA A 284 4.96 8.98 -25.80
C ALA A 284 4.59 9.98 -24.71
N GLN A 285 5.57 10.66 -24.11
CA GLN A 285 5.33 11.69 -23.09
C GLN A 285 4.55 12.88 -23.65
N THR A 286 4.87 13.33 -24.87
CA THR A 286 4.13 14.42 -25.54
C THR A 286 2.67 14.03 -25.81
N ARG A 287 2.43 12.77 -26.20
CA ARG A 287 1.06 12.25 -26.39
C ARG A 287 0.30 12.16 -25.07
N LEU A 288 0.98 11.77 -23.99
CA LEU A 288 0.41 11.74 -22.65
C LEU A 288 -0.01 13.12 -22.19
N ASP A 289 0.85 14.13 -22.31
CA ASP A 289 0.53 15.51 -21.93
C ASP A 289 -0.69 16.05 -22.70
N GLY A 290 -0.72 15.80 -24.01
CA GLY A 290 -1.87 16.17 -24.85
C GLY A 290 -3.15 15.43 -24.47
N ALA A 291 -3.07 14.16 -24.06
CA ALA A 291 -4.21 13.38 -23.62
C ALA A 291 -4.74 13.87 -22.26
N ILE A 292 -3.85 14.21 -21.33
CA ILE A 292 -4.21 14.81 -20.03
C ILE A 292 -4.93 16.14 -20.25
N GLN A 293 -4.41 17.00 -21.13
CA GLN A 293 -5.04 18.28 -21.41
C GLN A 293 -6.46 18.11 -21.99
N ARG A 294 -6.65 17.17 -22.93
CA ARG A 294 -7.99 16.83 -23.45
C ARG A 294 -8.92 16.28 -22.36
N ALA A 295 -8.40 15.49 -21.43
CA ALA A 295 -9.19 14.96 -20.32
C ALA A 295 -9.63 16.09 -19.37
N THR A 296 -8.74 17.04 -19.06
CA THR A 296 -9.07 18.22 -18.25
C THR A 296 -10.12 19.10 -18.95
N ASP A 297 -9.96 19.36 -20.25
CA ASP A 297 -10.94 20.16 -21.01
C ASP A 297 -12.30 19.48 -21.10
N ALA A 298 -12.33 18.15 -21.28
CA ALA A 298 -13.56 17.37 -21.27
C ALA A 298 -14.21 17.35 -19.88
N GLN A 299 -13.43 17.25 -18.81
CA GLN A 299 -13.92 17.32 -17.44
C GLN A 299 -14.52 18.69 -17.10
N ASN A 300 -13.87 19.79 -17.51
CA ASN A 300 -14.38 21.15 -17.31
C ASN A 300 -15.73 21.38 -18.03
N ARG A 301 -16.00 20.63 -19.11
CA ARG A 301 -17.28 20.65 -19.83
C ARG A 301 -18.38 19.82 -19.15
N LEU A 302 -18.02 18.95 -18.20
CA LEU A 302 -18.97 18.11 -17.46
C LEU A 302 -19.49 18.74 -16.17
N GLY A 303 -18.87 19.83 -15.71
CA GLY A 303 -19.26 20.58 -14.51
C GLY A 303 -18.44 20.21 -13.29
#